data_AF-A0AAF3F920-F1
#
_entry.id   AF-A0AAF3F920-F1
#
_cell.length_a   1.000
_cell.length_b   1.000
_cell.length_c   1.000
_cell.angle_alpha   90.00
_cell.angle_beta   90.00
_cell.angle_gamma   90.00
#
_symmetry.space_group_name_H-M   'P 1'
#
loop_
_entity.id
_entity.type
_entity.pdbx_description
1 polymer ?
#
loop_
_entity_poly.entity_id
_entity_poly.type
_entity_poly.pdbx_seq_one_letter_code
_entity_poly.pdbx_strand_id
1 'polypeptide(L)'
;MAELFSSIANAAKSITQNTDIRQFTDKIQGMVMNLTPVEQCVWDATNEEPWGPTGPQMKEVCNYTYQYDQFFGVMNMLYKRMLEDNKNAWRRVYKSLVLLNYLIQHGSERVISSAKDNLFHIRALESFKYTDEKGKDQGINIRHRAKIVIDLLQDDDKLRAERKKAKGDSKEKYQGYTPDDIRMGRGGQHSANSDKWDDDFKKYDKRKYSWEKSGDDKR
;
A
#
# COMPACT_ATOMS: atom_id res chain seq x y z
N MET A 1 46.65 2.69 -10.22
CA MET A 1 45.60 3.57 -10.76
C MET A 1 44.19 3.01 -10.57
N ALA A 2 43.94 1.69 -10.74
CA ALA A 2 42.62 1.08 -10.51
C ALA A 2 42.09 1.16 -9.05
N GLU A 3 42.98 1.16 -8.05
CA GLU A 3 42.63 1.20 -6.61
C GLU A 3 42.08 2.54 -6.11
N LEU A 4 42.37 3.64 -6.82
CA LEU A 4 41.87 4.99 -6.46
C LEU A 4 40.45 5.21 -6.99
N PHE A 5 40.16 4.70 -8.19
CA PHE A 5 38.83 4.79 -8.79
C PHE A 5 37.82 3.86 -8.09
N SER A 6 38.26 2.68 -7.61
CA SER A 6 37.41 1.79 -6.82
C SER A 6 37.04 2.40 -5.46
N SER A 7 37.98 3.10 -4.80
CA SER A 7 37.75 3.78 -3.52
C SER A 7 36.76 4.94 -3.62
N ILE A 8 36.85 5.75 -4.69
CA ILE A 8 35.89 6.84 -4.95
C ILE A 8 34.51 6.27 -5.33
N ALA A 9 34.45 5.20 -6.12
CA ALA A 9 33.19 4.53 -6.46
C ALA A 9 32.52 3.89 -5.23
N ASN A 10 33.31 3.40 -4.26
CA ASN A 10 32.81 2.86 -3.00
C ASN A 10 32.38 3.95 -2.02
N ALA A 11 33.06 5.10 -1.98
CA ALA A 11 32.66 6.28 -1.21
C ALA A 11 31.37 6.93 -1.77
N ALA A 12 31.21 6.98 -3.09
CA ALA A 12 29.96 7.42 -3.71
C ALA A 12 28.79 6.46 -3.39
N LYS A 13 29.04 5.15 -3.33
CA LYS A 13 28.06 4.16 -2.90
C LYS A 13 27.69 4.26 -1.42
N SER A 14 28.62 4.59 -0.52
CA SER A 14 28.31 4.79 0.90
C SER A 14 27.52 6.09 1.15
N ILE A 15 27.78 7.15 0.39
CA ILE A 15 27.01 8.40 0.42
C ILE A 15 25.57 8.20 -0.11
N THR A 16 25.38 7.26 -1.05
CA THR A 16 24.06 6.93 -1.62
C THR A 16 23.24 5.95 -0.76
N GLN A 17 23.84 5.34 0.27
CA GLN A 17 23.22 4.29 1.10
C GLN A 17 22.69 4.75 2.47
N ASN A 18 22.82 6.01 2.86
CA ASN A 18 22.23 6.46 4.12
C ASN A 18 20.75 6.76 3.95
N THR A 19 19.93 5.74 4.20
CA THR A 19 18.48 5.80 4.42
C THR A 19 18.12 6.94 5.39
N ASP A 20 18.95 7.16 6.40
CA ASP A 20 18.75 8.23 7.39
C ASP A 20 18.87 9.64 6.80
N ILE A 21 19.81 9.86 5.87
CA ILE A 21 19.96 11.14 5.17
C ILE A 21 18.76 11.36 4.26
N ARG A 22 18.31 10.31 3.56
CA ARG A 22 17.09 10.38 2.74
C ARG A 22 15.91 10.74 3.61
N GLN A 23 15.58 9.96 4.65
CA GLN A 23 14.49 10.23 5.59
C GLN A 23 14.55 11.64 6.19
N PHE A 24 15.75 12.15 6.46
CA PHE A 24 15.94 13.51 6.92
C PHE A 24 15.60 14.55 5.84
N THR A 25 16.07 14.37 4.59
CA THR A 25 15.69 15.24 3.47
C THR A 25 14.20 15.19 3.15
N ASP A 26 13.62 14.02 3.34
CA ASP A 26 12.22 13.71 3.12
C ASP A 26 11.36 14.44 4.18
N LYS A 27 11.73 14.35 5.46
CA LYS A 27 11.10 15.11 6.57
C LYS A 27 11.26 16.61 6.40
N ILE A 28 12.44 17.07 5.97
CA ILE A 28 12.69 18.49 5.66
C ILE A 28 11.79 18.94 4.51
N GLN A 29 11.62 18.14 3.45
CA GLN A 29 10.73 18.47 2.35
C GLN A 29 9.27 18.60 2.82
N GLY A 30 8.83 17.74 3.74
CA GLY A 30 7.52 17.86 4.39
C GLY A 30 7.36 19.15 5.22
N MET A 31 8.42 19.58 5.93
CA MET A 31 8.42 20.83 6.69
C MET A 31 8.46 22.07 5.79
N VAL A 32 9.21 22.03 4.68
CA VAL A 32 9.29 23.10 3.67
C VAL A 32 7.96 23.27 2.93
N MET A 33 7.11 22.24 2.91
CA MET A 33 5.83 22.24 2.21
C MET A 33 4.63 22.76 3.05
N ASN A 34 4.80 23.23 4.29
CA ASN A 34 3.68 23.65 5.17
C ASN A 34 2.53 22.62 5.18
N LEU A 35 2.88 21.33 5.17
CA LEU A 35 1.89 20.25 5.16
C LEU A 35 1.14 20.20 6.48
N THR A 36 -0.17 19.98 6.39
CA THR A 36 -0.98 19.68 7.57
C THR A 36 -0.55 18.34 8.18
N PRO A 37 -0.79 18.10 9.49
CA PRO A 37 -0.41 16.84 10.15
C PRO A 37 -0.95 15.61 9.43
N VAL A 38 -2.15 15.72 8.86
CA VAL A 38 -2.83 14.65 8.13
C VAL A 38 -2.15 14.33 6.81
N GLU A 39 -1.70 15.36 6.09
CA GLU A 39 -0.93 15.20 4.87
C GLU A 39 0.45 14.58 5.15
N GLN A 40 1.07 14.91 6.28
CA GLN A 40 2.32 14.27 6.71
C GLN A 40 2.15 12.77 6.95
N CYS A 41 1.08 12.33 7.61
CA CYS A 41 0.81 10.89 7.81
C CYS A 41 0.68 10.13 6.48
N VAL A 42 -0.02 10.71 5.49
CA VAL A 42 -0.14 10.11 4.14
C VAL A 42 1.20 10.10 3.42
N TRP A 43 1.96 11.19 3.56
CA TRP A 43 3.26 11.33 2.94
C TRP A 43 4.27 10.31 3.52
N ASP A 44 4.28 10.12 4.83
CA ASP A 44 5.12 9.13 5.53
C ASP A 44 4.75 7.69 5.13
N ALA A 45 3.45 7.39 4.99
CA ALA A 45 2.98 6.09 4.51
C ALA A 45 3.34 5.83 3.03
N THR A 46 3.52 6.88 2.23
CA THR A 46 3.79 6.79 0.78
C THR A 46 5.23 7.19 0.42
N ASN A 47 6.17 7.15 1.37
CA ASN A 47 7.58 7.47 1.14
C ASN A 47 8.28 6.52 0.13
N GLU A 48 9.49 6.83 -0.29
CA GLU A 48 10.21 6.06 -1.34
C GLU A 48 11.01 4.85 -0.83
N GLU A 49 10.84 4.53 0.45
CA GLU A 49 11.52 3.39 1.08
C GLU A 49 11.17 2.05 0.39
N PRO A 50 12.05 1.04 0.43
CA PRO A 50 11.82 -0.22 -0.27
C PRO A 50 10.73 -1.11 0.37
N TRP A 51 10.32 -0.86 1.62
CA TRP A 51 9.24 -1.59 2.30
C TRP A 51 7.90 -0.87 2.20
N GLY A 52 6.79 -1.63 2.27
CA GLY A 52 5.43 -1.08 2.23
C GLY A 52 5.04 -0.25 3.46
N PRO A 53 3.90 0.47 3.41
CA PRO A 53 3.40 1.19 4.58
C PRO A 53 3.15 0.24 5.75
N THR A 54 3.54 0.66 6.95
CA THR A 54 3.35 -0.16 8.15
C THR A 54 1.87 -0.18 8.56
N GLY A 55 1.43 -1.27 9.21
CA GLY A 55 0.05 -1.39 9.73
C GLY A 55 -0.40 -0.21 10.61
N PRO A 56 0.44 0.27 11.56
CA PRO A 56 0.13 1.46 12.35
C PRO A 56 -0.08 2.72 11.51
N GLN A 57 0.79 3.00 10.53
CA GLN A 57 0.64 4.16 9.64
C GLN A 57 -0.68 4.11 8.85
N MET A 58 -1.01 2.94 8.29
CA MET A 58 -2.27 2.77 7.55
C MET A 58 -3.49 2.95 8.45
N LYS A 59 -3.44 2.47 9.69
CA LYS A 59 -4.51 2.63 10.67
C LYS A 59 -4.69 4.08 11.10
N GLU A 60 -3.59 4.81 11.28
CA GLU A 60 -3.63 6.24 11.59
C GLU A 60 -4.28 7.05 10.46
N VAL A 61 -3.85 6.86 9.22
CA VAL A 61 -4.48 7.48 8.04
C VAL A 61 -5.97 7.11 7.94
N CYS A 62 -6.29 5.83 8.20
CA CYS A 62 -7.67 5.35 8.22
C CYS A 62 -8.54 6.09 9.24
N ASN A 63 -8.04 6.37 10.44
CA ASN A 63 -8.78 7.11 11.45
C ASN A 63 -9.11 8.53 10.99
N TYR A 64 -8.19 9.21 10.29
CA TYR A 64 -8.45 10.53 9.71
C TYR A 64 -9.56 10.52 8.65
N THR A 65 -9.78 9.40 7.95
CA THR A 65 -10.88 9.31 6.96
C THR A 65 -12.28 9.39 7.58
N TYR A 66 -12.41 9.14 8.89
CA TYR A 66 -13.67 9.28 9.62
C TYR A 66 -13.95 10.72 10.07
N GLN A 67 -12.93 11.58 10.10
CA GLN A 67 -13.07 12.99 10.45
C GLN A 67 -13.49 13.80 9.23
N TYR A 68 -14.55 14.61 9.37
CA TYR A 68 -15.13 15.30 8.22
C TYR A 68 -14.16 16.30 7.57
N ASP A 69 -13.50 17.10 8.42
CA ASP A 69 -12.61 18.20 8.01
C ASP A 69 -11.31 17.68 7.37
N GLN A 70 -10.80 16.55 7.85
CA GLN A 70 -9.52 15.98 7.43
C GLN A 70 -9.63 15.07 6.20
N PHE A 71 -10.82 14.56 5.91
CA PHE A 71 -11.06 13.60 4.82
C PHE A 71 -10.50 14.07 3.47
N PHE A 72 -10.78 15.32 3.09
CA PHE A 72 -10.34 15.84 1.80
C PHE A 72 -8.81 16.01 1.76
N GLY A 73 -8.17 16.38 2.87
CA GLY A 73 -6.71 16.43 2.99
C GLY A 73 -6.06 15.07 2.75
N VAL A 74 -6.57 14.02 3.41
CA VAL A 74 -6.09 12.63 3.21
C VAL A 74 -6.19 12.21 1.75
N MET A 75 -7.38 12.33 1.16
CA MET A 75 -7.66 11.81 -0.17
C MET A 75 -6.93 12.62 -1.25
N ASN A 76 -6.89 13.95 -1.14
CA ASN A 76 -6.20 14.79 -2.11
C ASN A 76 -4.70 14.54 -2.09
N MET A 77 -4.07 14.42 -0.91
CA MET A 77 -2.65 14.09 -0.81
C MET A 77 -2.36 12.70 -1.36
N LEU A 78 -3.23 11.71 -1.08
CA LEU A 78 -3.08 10.35 -1.60
C LEU A 78 -3.12 10.33 -3.13
N TYR A 79 -4.12 10.98 -3.75
CA TYR A 79 -4.22 11.05 -5.21
C TYR A 79 -3.07 11.84 -5.83
N LYS A 80 -2.68 12.96 -5.22
CA LYS A 80 -1.50 13.72 -5.66
C LYS A 80 -0.26 12.84 -5.72
N ARG A 81 0.03 12.07 -4.65
CA ARG A 81 1.19 11.17 -4.60
C ARG A 81 1.08 9.99 -5.57
N MET A 82 -0.13 9.54 -5.88
CA MET A 82 -0.39 8.39 -6.76
C MET A 82 -0.34 8.74 -8.25
N LEU A 83 -0.80 9.95 -8.62
CA LEU A 83 -1.06 10.35 -10.00
C LEU A 83 -0.06 11.40 -10.53
N GLU A 84 0.84 11.89 -9.70
CA GLU A 84 1.92 12.79 -10.13
C GLU A 84 2.81 12.09 -11.17
N ASP A 85 2.98 12.75 -12.32
CA ASP A 85 3.79 12.24 -13.44
C ASP A 85 5.29 12.25 -13.09
N ASN A 86 5.71 11.23 -12.35
CA ASN A 86 7.11 10.96 -12.08
C ASN A 86 7.40 9.48 -12.34
N LYS A 87 7.95 9.19 -13.52
CA LYS A 87 8.25 7.83 -13.97
C LYS A 87 9.19 7.09 -13.02
N ASN A 88 10.05 7.79 -12.29
CA ASN A 88 11.01 7.17 -11.36
C ASN A 88 10.39 6.84 -9.99
N ALA A 89 9.25 7.45 -9.63
CA ALA A 89 8.60 7.30 -8.33
C ALA A 89 7.64 6.09 -8.26
N TRP A 90 7.98 4.97 -8.90
CA TRP A 90 7.11 3.78 -8.95
C TRP A 90 6.76 3.24 -7.55
N ARG A 91 7.67 3.33 -6.58
CA ARG A 91 7.42 2.90 -5.19
C ARG A 91 6.33 3.73 -4.52
N ARG A 92 6.36 5.04 -4.74
CA ARG A 92 5.35 5.98 -4.24
C ARG A 92 3.97 5.59 -4.77
N VAL A 93 3.85 5.39 -6.09
CA VAL A 93 2.61 4.96 -6.75
C VAL A 93 2.11 3.63 -6.19
N TYR A 94 3.00 2.63 -6.06
CA TYR A 94 2.67 1.33 -5.50
C TYR A 94 2.15 1.43 -4.07
N LYS A 95 2.84 2.18 -3.18
CA LYS A 95 2.42 2.36 -1.78
C LYS A 95 1.11 3.11 -1.67
N SER A 96 0.87 4.12 -2.52
CA SER A 96 -0.40 4.82 -2.57
C SER A 96 -1.56 3.87 -2.93
N LEU A 97 -1.36 2.95 -3.88
CA LEU A 97 -2.36 1.92 -4.20
C LEU A 97 -2.59 0.93 -3.05
N VAL A 98 -1.53 0.56 -2.32
CA VAL A 98 -1.65 -0.30 -1.12
C VAL A 98 -2.46 0.41 -0.04
N LEU A 99 -2.15 1.68 0.23
CA LEU A 99 -2.86 2.49 1.20
C LEU A 99 -4.32 2.69 0.78
N LEU A 100 -4.59 3.02 -0.49
CA LEU A 100 -5.96 3.16 -1.02
C LEU A 100 -6.76 1.87 -0.82
N ASN A 101 -6.19 0.70 -1.14
CA ASN A 101 -6.84 -0.59 -0.93
C ASN A 101 -7.20 -0.81 0.55
N TYR A 102 -6.30 -0.48 1.47
CA TYR A 102 -6.55 -0.57 2.90
C TYR A 102 -7.69 0.37 3.33
N LEU A 103 -7.68 1.63 2.86
CA LEU A 103 -8.72 2.62 3.19
C LEU A 103 -10.09 2.22 2.64
N ILE A 104 -10.15 1.60 1.46
CA ILE A 104 -11.41 1.06 0.89
C ILE A 104 -12.01 -0.04 1.79
N GLN A 105 -11.18 -0.84 2.45
CA GLN A 105 -11.63 -1.94 3.32
C GLN A 105 -11.94 -1.50 4.76
N HIS A 106 -11.12 -0.60 5.32
CA HIS A 106 -11.17 -0.24 6.74
C HIS A 106 -11.67 1.18 7.01
N GLY A 107 -11.61 2.09 6.04
CA GLY A 107 -11.90 3.52 6.19
C GLY A 107 -13.39 3.86 6.16
N SER A 108 -13.69 5.16 6.13
CA SER A 108 -15.06 5.66 6.01
C SER A 108 -15.70 5.30 4.66
N GLU A 109 -17.03 5.21 4.61
CA GLU A 109 -17.75 4.91 3.35
C GLU A 109 -17.48 5.97 2.26
N ARG A 110 -17.15 7.20 2.66
CA ARG A 110 -16.78 8.31 1.75
C ARG A 110 -15.55 7.99 0.91
N VAL A 111 -14.63 7.15 1.41
CA VAL A 111 -13.45 6.70 0.65
C VAL A 111 -13.89 5.94 -0.60
N ILE A 112 -14.94 5.12 -0.51
CA ILE A 112 -15.45 4.33 -1.63
C ILE A 112 -16.01 5.25 -2.71
N SER A 113 -16.84 6.23 -2.32
CA SER A 113 -17.38 7.23 -3.25
C SER A 113 -16.25 7.96 -3.97
N SER A 114 -15.28 8.49 -3.21
CA SER A 114 -14.13 9.19 -3.78
C SER A 114 -13.29 8.31 -4.71
N ALA A 115 -13.09 7.04 -4.37
CA ALA A 115 -12.34 6.09 -5.20
C ALA A 115 -13.08 5.73 -6.49
N LYS A 116 -14.42 5.63 -6.44
CA LYS A 116 -15.26 5.46 -7.64
C LYS A 116 -15.22 6.68 -8.55
N ASP A 117 -15.26 7.89 -7.97
CA ASP A 117 -15.15 9.15 -8.74
C ASP A 117 -13.80 9.25 -9.48
N ASN A 118 -12.73 8.73 -8.87
CA ASN A 118 -11.38 8.73 -9.44
C ASN A 118 -11.01 7.43 -10.19
N LEU A 119 -11.98 6.55 -10.46
CA LEU A 119 -11.73 5.23 -11.04
C LEU A 119 -11.02 5.31 -12.39
N PHE A 120 -11.32 6.34 -13.20
CA PHE A 120 -10.65 6.56 -14.48
C PHE A 120 -9.14 6.75 -14.33
N HIS A 121 -8.71 7.54 -13.33
CA HIS A 121 -7.30 7.77 -13.07
C HIS A 121 -6.61 6.50 -12.54
N ILE A 122 -7.28 5.74 -11.68
CA ILE A 122 -6.75 4.46 -11.19
C ILE A 122 -6.61 3.45 -12.35
N ARG A 123 -7.56 3.44 -13.29
CA ARG A 123 -7.51 2.59 -14.49
C ARG A 123 -6.32 2.90 -15.39
N ALA A 124 -5.89 4.16 -15.47
CA ALA A 124 -4.68 4.51 -16.22
C ALA A 124 -3.42 3.76 -15.71
N LEU A 125 -3.37 3.46 -14.41
CA LEU A 125 -2.26 2.73 -13.77
C LEU A 125 -2.17 1.26 -14.19
N GLU A 126 -3.22 0.68 -14.80
CA GLU A 126 -3.17 -0.67 -15.38
C GLU A 126 -2.21 -0.77 -16.57
N SER A 127 -1.88 0.35 -17.22
CA SER A 127 -0.91 0.42 -18.30
C SER A 127 0.43 1.03 -17.88
N PHE A 128 0.67 1.18 -16.56
CA PHE A 128 1.90 1.76 -16.02
C PHE A 128 3.14 0.96 -16.43
N LYS A 129 4.17 1.65 -16.94
CA LYS A 129 5.43 1.04 -17.40
C LYS A 129 6.61 1.66 -16.68
N TYR A 130 7.41 0.81 -16.06
CA TYR A 130 8.69 1.20 -15.48
C TYR A 130 9.65 0.02 -15.47
N THR A 131 10.83 0.23 -16.07
CA THR A 131 11.93 -0.71 -16.07
C THR A 131 13.06 -0.11 -15.26
N ASP A 132 13.50 -0.84 -14.24
CA ASP A 132 14.61 -0.47 -13.35
C ASP A 132 15.95 -0.50 -14.11
N GLU A 133 17.00 0.10 -13.55
CA GLU A 133 18.36 0.13 -14.12
C GLU A 133 18.93 -1.26 -14.38
N LYS A 134 18.44 -2.26 -13.63
CA LYS A 134 18.79 -3.68 -13.78
C LYS A 134 18.00 -4.41 -14.87
N GLY A 135 17.18 -3.70 -15.65
CA GLY A 135 16.32 -4.28 -16.68
C GLY A 135 15.06 -4.99 -16.16
N LYS A 136 14.74 -4.85 -14.87
CA LYS A 136 13.56 -5.48 -14.25
C LYS A 136 12.33 -4.58 -14.38
N ASP A 137 11.22 -5.12 -14.90
CA ASP A 137 9.92 -4.42 -14.91
C ASP A 137 9.36 -4.35 -13.48
N GLN A 138 9.39 -3.16 -12.87
CA GLN A 138 8.70 -2.91 -11.59
C GLN A 138 7.27 -2.40 -11.81
N GLY A 139 6.95 -1.94 -13.03
CA GLY A 139 5.60 -1.51 -13.40
C GLY A 139 4.59 -2.64 -13.29
N ILE A 140 4.98 -3.89 -13.47
CA ILE A 140 4.09 -5.06 -13.31
C ILE A 140 3.41 -5.10 -11.93
N ASN A 141 4.11 -4.70 -10.86
CA ASN A 141 3.56 -4.69 -9.51
C ASN A 141 2.43 -3.66 -9.37
N ILE A 142 2.61 -2.49 -10.00
CA ILE A 142 1.60 -1.42 -10.03
C ILE A 142 0.39 -1.86 -10.84
N ARG A 143 0.60 -2.42 -12.04
CA ARG A 143 -0.49 -2.91 -12.90
C ARG A 143 -1.34 -3.96 -12.20
N HIS A 144 -0.70 -4.95 -11.56
CA HIS A 144 -1.41 -5.97 -10.78
C HIS A 144 -2.17 -5.36 -9.59
N ARG A 145 -1.56 -4.43 -8.85
CA ARG A 145 -2.22 -3.81 -7.69
C ARG A 145 -3.40 -2.94 -8.11
N ALA A 146 -3.26 -2.15 -9.18
CA ALA A 146 -4.33 -1.33 -9.73
C ALA A 146 -5.54 -2.20 -10.12
N LYS A 147 -5.30 -3.33 -10.81
CA LYS A 147 -6.35 -4.28 -11.17
C LYS A 147 -7.11 -4.80 -9.95
N ILE A 148 -6.41 -5.20 -8.89
CA ILE A 148 -7.04 -5.68 -7.65
C ILE A 148 -7.95 -4.60 -7.04
N VAL A 149 -7.50 -3.35 -7.01
CA VAL A 149 -8.29 -2.22 -6.49
C VAL A 149 -9.52 -1.96 -7.35
N ILE A 150 -9.38 -1.99 -8.67
CA ILE A 150 -10.48 -1.79 -9.62
C ILE A 150 -11.52 -2.92 -9.49
N ASP A 151 -11.07 -4.18 -9.48
CA ASP A 151 -11.93 -5.36 -9.32
C ASP A 151 -12.73 -5.27 -8.00
N LEU A 152 -12.11 -4.77 -6.93
CA LEU A 152 -12.79 -4.57 -5.64
C LEU A 152 -13.81 -3.42 -5.68
N LEU A 153 -13.54 -2.33 -6.40
CA LEU A 153 -14.44 -1.18 -6.52
C LEU A 153 -15.64 -1.44 -7.44
N GLN A 154 -15.52 -2.40 -8.36
CA GLN A 154 -16.58 -2.77 -9.31
C GLN A 154 -17.59 -3.77 -8.72
N ASP A 155 -17.16 -4.60 -7.76
CA ASP A 155 -18.00 -5.61 -7.11
C ASP A 155 -18.45 -5.13 -5.71
N ASP A 156 -19.63 -4.51 -5.66
CA ASP A 156 -20.20 -3.95 -4.43
C ASP A 156 -20.49 -5.02 -3.37
N ASP A 157 -20.85 -6.24 -3.75
CA ASP A 157 -21.16 -7.30 -2.81
C ASP A 157 -19.90 -7.87 -2.18
N LYS A 158 -18.85 -8.08 -2.98
CA LYS A 158 -17.53 -8.44 -2.48
C LYS A 158 -16.95 -7.34 -1.58
N LEU A 159 -17.09 -6.08 -1.98
CA LEU A 159 -16.63 -4.94 -1.18
C LEU A 159 -17.34 -4.89 0.18
N ARG A 160 -18.67 -5.07 0.22
CA ARG A 160 -19.43 -5.15 1.47
C ARG A 160 -18.97 -6.32 2.34
N ALA A 161 -18.72 -7.49 1.74
CA ALA A 161 -18.24 -8.66 2.46
C ALA A 161 -16.85 -8.43 3.07
N GLU A 162 -15.89 -7.87 2.33
CA GLU A 162 -14.56 -7.55 2.83
C GLU A 162 -14.62 -6.51 3.96
N ARG A 163 -15.42 -5.44 3.81
CA ARG A 163 -15.60 -4.44 4.88
C ARG A 163 -16.26 -5.02 6.13
N LYS A 164 -17.21 -5.96 5.98
CA LYS A 164 -17.84 -6.64 7.13
C LYS A 164 -16.82 -7.51 7.88
N LYS A 165 -15.98 -8.26 7.17
CA LYS A 165 -14.89 -9.05 7.76
C LYS A 165 -13.86 -8.15 8.47
N ALA A 166 -13.42 -7.07 7.82
CA ALA A 166 -12.48 -6.11 8.37
C ALA A 166 -12.97 -5.47 9.68
N LYS A 167 -14.26 -5.13 9.76
CA LYS A 167 -14.91 -4.58 10.97
C LYS A 167 -15.12 -5.64 12.05
N GLY A 168 -15.47 -6.88 11.67
CA GLY A 168 -15.65 -8.00 12.60
C GLY A 168 -14.34 -8.44 13.27
N ASP A 169 -13.30 -8.66 12.47
CA ASP A 169 -11.96 -9.04 12.94
C ASP A 169 -11.34 -8.02 13.90
N SER A 170 -11.63 -6.73 13.71
CA SER A 170 -11.10 -5.65 14.58
C SER A 170 -11.79 -5.59 15.94
N LYS A 171 -13.02 -6.08 16.05
CA LYS A 171 -13.83 -6.01 17.28
C LYS A 171 -13.66 -7.27 18.14
N GLU A 172 -13.52 -8.43 17.51
CA GLU A 172 -13.38 -9.72 18.21
C GLU A 172 -11.95 -9.97 18.72
N LYS A 173 -10.91 -9.43 18.06
CA LYS A 173 -9.51 -9.71 18.42
C LYS A 173 -8.96 -8.85 19.58
N TYR A 174 -9.66 -7.79 19.98
CA TYR A 174 -9.21 -6.86 21.02
C TYR A 174 -10.17 -6.76 22.22
N GLN A 175 -11.12 -7.69 22.34
CA GLN A 175 -11.87 -7.89 23.57
C GLN A 175 -11.06 -8.84 24.45
N GLY A 176 -10.32 -8.29 25.42
CA GLY A 176 -9.56 -9.08 26.38
C GLY A 176 -10.48 -10.09 27.06
N TYR A 177 -10.09 -11.35 27.03
CA TYR A 177 -10.79 -12.43 27.71
C TYR A 177 -10.89 -12.12 29.20
N THR A 178 -12.10 -12.18 29.76
CA THR A 178 -12.27 -12.11 31.21
C THR A 178 -11.75 -13.41 31.85
N PRO A 179 -11.38 -13.42 33.15
CA PRO A 179 -10.92 -14.65 33.81
C PRO A 179 -11.90 -15.83 33.70
N ASP A 180 -13.19 -15.56 33.50
CA ASP A 180 -14.21 -16.59 33.24
C ASP A 180 -14.14 -17.17 31.81
N ASP A 181 -13.78 -16.37 30.80
CA ASP A 181 -13.61 -16.86 29.43
C ASP A 181 -12.42 -17.82 29.28
N ILE A 182 -11.38 -17.62 30.10
CA ILE A 182 -10.21 -18.51 30.18
C ILE A 182 -10.60 -19.84 30.85
N ARG A 183 -11.44 -19.81 31.89
CA ARG A 183 -11.96 -21.02 32.56
C ARG A 183 -12.85 -21.87 31.65
N MET A 184 -13.53 -21.26 30.68
CA MET A 184 -14.39 -21.97 29.73
C MET A 184 -13.67 -22.48 28.48
N GLY A 185 -12.34 -22.43 28.44
CA GLY A 185 -11.55 -23.03 27.35
C GLY A 185 -11.73 -22.35 25.98
N ARG A 186 -12.22 -21.10 25.94
CA ARG A 186 -12.39 -20.31 24.69
C ARG A 186 -11.12 -19.62 24.21
N GLY A 187 -9.94 -20.08 24.62
CA GLY A 187 -8.65 -19.58 24.16
C GLY A 187 -8.23 -20.18 22.82
N GLY A 188 -8.75 -19.65 21.72
CA GLY A 188 -8.40 -20.06 20.36
C GLY A 188 -7.05 -19.53 19.89
N GLN A 189 -6.27 -20.40 19.23
CA GLN A 189 -4.92 -20.23 18.69
C GLN A 189 -4.67 -18.89 17.96
N HIS A 190 -3.58 -18.21 18.35
CA HIS A 190 -3.09 -17.01 17.70
C HIS A 190 -2.38 -17.39 16.38
N SER A 191 -2.89 -16.92 15.24
CA SER A 191 -2.14 -16.87 13.98
C SER A 191 -1.89 -15.41 13.61
N ALA A 192 -0.62 -15.01 13.58
CA ALA A 192 -0.15 -13.71 13.15
C ALA A 192 -0.62 -13.43 11.71
N ASN A 193 -1.37 -12.34 11.51
CA ASN A 193 -2.00 -12.01 10.23
C ASN A 193 -1.20 -10.95 9.42
N SER A 194 0.12 -10.94 9.57
CA SER A 194 1.02 -10.13 8.73
C SER A 194 1.28 -10.80 7.39
N ASP A 195 1.29 -12.14 7.34
CA ASP A 195 1.73 -12.90 6.16
C ASP A 195 0.63 -13.09 5.10
N LYS A 196 -0.63 -12.85 5.46
CA LYS A 196 -1.79 -13.09 4.58
C LYS A 196 -1.79 -12.22 3.32
N TRP A 197 -1.25 -11.01 3.38
CA TRP A 197 -1.19 -10.10 2.23
C TRP A 197 -0.16 -10.53 1.19
N ASP A 198 0.99 -11.04 1.64
CA ASP A 198 2.02 -11.63 0.78
C ASP A 198 1.57 -13.01 0.25
N ASP A 199 0.84 -13.77 1.04
CA ASP A 199 0.29 -15.06 0.64
C ASP A 199 -0.83 -14.91 -0.41
N ASP A 200 -1.71 -13.90 -0.27
CA ASP A 200 -2.72 -13.63 -1.29
C ASP A 200 -2.10 -13.08 -2.59
N PHE A 201 -1.01 -12.30 -2.50
CA PHE A 201 -0.21 -11.89 -3.67
C PHE A 201 0.40 -13.11 -4.39
N LYS A 202 1.02 -14.03 -3.65
CA LYS A 202 1.58 -15.29 -4.18
C LYS A 202 0.50 -16.22 -4.72
N LYS A 203 -0.67 -16.29 -4.09
CA LYS A 203 -1.80 -17.15 -4.49
C LYS A 203 -2.53 -16.63 -5.72
N TYR A 204 -2.60 -15.31 -5.90
CA TYR A 204 -3.08 -14.72 -7.15
C TYR A 204 -2.12 -15.03 -8.31
N ASP A 205 -0.82 -14.80 -8.11
CA ASP A 205 0.22 -15.08 -9.11
C ASP A 205 0.23 -16.56 -9.53
N LYS A 206 0.20 -17.49 -8.55
CA LYS A 206 0.18 -18.94 -8.80
C LYS A 206 -1.08 -19.41 -9.54
N ARG A 207 -2.25 -18.82 -9.25
CA ARG A 207 -3.49 -19.14 -9.98
C ARG A 207 -3.45 -18.68 -11.43
N LYS A 208 -2.82 -17.53 -11.71
CA LYS A 208 -2.67 -17.01 -13.07
C LYS A 208 -1.74 -17.88 -13.92
N TYR A 209 -0.56 -18.24 -13.39
CA TYR A 209 0.39 -19.14 -14.07
C TYR A 209 -0.20 -20.53 -14.35
N SER A 210 -1.05 -21.03 -13.44
CA SER A 210 -1.74 -22.31 -13.63
C SER A 210 -2.81 -22.25 -14.73
N TRP A 211 -3.48 -21.11 -14.90
CA TRP A 211 -4.54 -20.95 -15.89
C TRP A 211 -3.98 -20.72 -17.30
N GLU A 212 -2.89 -19.96 -17.43
CA GLU A 212 -2.18 -19.77 -18.71
C GLU A 212 -1.57 -21.09 -19.23
N LYS A 213 -0.99 -21.94 -18.37
CA LYS A 213 -0.49 -23.27 -18.79
C LYS A 213 -1.56 -24.29 -19.16
N SER A 214 -2.79 -24.11 -18.69
CA SER A 214 -3.89 -25.04 -18.96
C SER A 214 -4.68 -24.68 -20.23
N GLY A 215 -4.42 -23.50 -20.80
CA GLY A 215 -5.10 -22.98 -22.00
C GLY A 215 -4.45 -23.38 -23.33
N ASP A 216 -3.20 -23.85 -23.32
CA ASP A 216 -2.44 -24.13 -24.55
C ASP A 216 -2.52 -25.60 -25.04
N ASP A 217 -3.25 -26.49 -24.34
CA ASP A 217 -3.37 -27.91 -24.70
C ASP A 217 -4.59 -28.26 -25.56
N LYS A 218 -5.23 -27.25 -26.19
CA LYS A 218 -6.31 -27.47 -27.17
C LYS A 218 -6.23 -26.50 -28.35
N ARG A 219 -5.28 -26.74 -29.25
CA ARG A 219 -5.46 -26.57 -30.70
C ARG A 219 -4.33 -27.23 -31.49
#